data_AF-A0AAN6F325-F1
#
_entry.id   AF-A0AAN6F325-F1
#
_cell.length_a   1.000
_cell.length_b   1.000
_cell.length_c   1.000
_cell.angle_alpha   90.00
_cell.angle_beta   90.00
_cell.angle_gamma   90.00
#
_symmetry.space_group_name_H-M   'P 1'
#
loop_
_entity.id
_entity.type
_entity.pdbx_description
1 polymer ?
#
loop_
_entity_poly.entity_id
_entity_poly.type
_entity_poly.pdbx_seq_one_letter_code
_entity_poly.pdbx_strand_id
1 'polypeptide(L)'
;MPAVQLFATSASQSNTDSTTPNPLPPILHTPSGLAIVEIQGTIYGPFQQSLEEQRESYESNINNVNVTKTTSIGRLEFPLYNPQDDPGNGDGKWMKKVYLYVGKHQRLTGEIKKLAKPLAVIKKATSEDGLVNDDVNSSSSPRRSLSSAEDLEIVDIVKYKLLFSARPEPVGE
;
A
#
# COMPACT_ATOMS: atom_id res chain seq x y z
N MET A 1 -2.49 22.46 -22.86
CA MET A 1 -2.76 21.38 -21.88
C MET A 1 -1.55 21.28 -20.98
N PRO A 2 -1.68 21.34 -19.65
CA PRO A 2 -0.55 21.12 -18.76
C PRO A 2 -0.05 19.66 -18.92
N ALA A 3 1.27 19.46 -18.77
CA ALA A 3 1.92 18.16 -18.85
C ALA A 3 2.76 17.96 -17.58
N VAL A 4 2.79 16.72 -17.07
CA VAL A 4 3.50 16.32 -15.86
C VAL A 4 4.39 15.13 -16.20
N GLN A 5 5.59 15.09 -15.63
CA GLN A 5 6.54 14.01 -15.87
C GLN A 5 6.27 12.82 -14.94
N LEU A 6 6.32 11.61 -15.53
CA LEU A 6 6.22 10.36 -14.79
C LEU A 6 7.59 9.69 -14.78
N PHE A 7 8.05 9.30 -13.59
CA PHE A 7 9.31 8.61 -13.35
C PHE A 7 9.06 7.18 -12.85
N ALA A 8 9.92 6.25 -13.25
CA ALA A 8 9.96 4.91 -12.66
C ALA A 8 10.96 4.92 -11.50
N THR A 9 10.58 4.39 -10.34
CA THR A 9 11.52 4.18 -9.22
C THR A 9 12.62 3.21 -9.68
N SER A 10 13.88 3.55 -9.43
CA SER A 10 14.97 2.59 -9.61
C SER A 10 14.82 1.47 -8.59
N ALA A 11 14.78 0.23 -9.06
CA ALA A 11 14.60 -0.98 -8.24
C ALA A 11 15.63 -1.15 -7.10
N SER A 12 16.65 -0.29 -7.03
CA SER A 12 17.69 -0.23 -6.00
C SER A 12 17.30 0.54 -4.72
N GLN A 13 16.12 1.16 -4.64
CA GLN A 13 15.60 1.79 -3.41
C GLN A 13 14.49 0.97 -2.72
N SER A 14 14.45 -0.35 -2.93
CA SER A 14 13.71 -1.22 -2.02
C SER A 14 14.50 -1.31 -0.70
N ASN A 15 14.23 -0.41 0.25
CA ASN A 15 14.64 -0.59 1.64
C ASN A 15 13.94 -1.85 2.19
N THR A 16 14.49 -3.02 1.88
CA THR A 16 14.11 -4.32 2.46
C THR A 16 15.03 -4.66 3.63
N ASP A 17 15.45 -3.66 4.41
CA ASP A 17 16.08 -3.85 5.73
C ASP A 17 15.02 -4.00 6.83
N SER A 18 13.91 -4.68 6.52
CA SER A 18 13.00 -5.21 7.53
C SER A 18 13.24 -6.71 7.62
N THR A 19 13.86 -7.13 8.72
CA THR A 19 14.11 -8.54 9.09
C THR A 19 12.83 -9.38 9.20
N THR A 20 11.65 -8.75 9.09
CA THR A 20 10.34 -9.38 9.18
C THR A 20 9.86 -9.81 7.80
N PRO A 21 9.74 -11.13 7.53
CA PRO A 21 9.22 -11.61 6.26
C PRO A 21 7.75 -11.19 6.09
N ASN A 22 7.38 -10.80 4.87
CA ASN A 22 6.00 -10.43 4.56
C ASN A 22 5.08 -11.65 4.71
N PRO A 23 4.00 -11.58 5.50
CA PRO A 23 3.11 -12.72 5.74
C PRO A 23 2.20 -13.04 4.54
N LEU A 24 2.17 -12.19 3.50
CA LEU A 24 1.40 -12.43 2.30
C LEU A 24 2.10 -13.43 1.37
N PRO A 25 1.34 -14.28 0.65
CA PRO A 25 1.87 -15.08 -0.44
C PRO A 25 2.70 -14.25 -1.44
N PRO A 26 3.85 -14.75 -1.94
CA PRO A 26 4.78 -13.96 -2.77
C PRO A 26 4.21 -13.42 -4.09
N ILE A 27 3.09 -13.98 -4.55
CA ILE A 27 2.42 -13.51 -5.76
C ILE A 27 1.53 -12.28 -5.52
N LEU A 28 1.13 -12.06 -4.26
CA LEU A 28 0.23 -10.98 -3.86
C LEU A 28 0.96 -9.73 -3.44
N HIS A 29 2.14 -9.88 -2.84
CA HIS A 29 2.93 -8.72 -2.46
C HIS A 29 3.69 -8.15 -3.66
N THR A 30 3.74 -6.83 -3.74
CA THR A 30 4.63 -6.13 -4.63
C THR A 30 6.05 -6.09 -4.06
N PRO A 31 7.08 -5.66 -4.82
CA PRO A 31 8.42 -5.44 -4.26
C PRO A 31 8.47 -4.58 -3.00
N SER A 32 7.56 -3.61 -2.83
CA SER A 32 7.45 -2.82 -1.58
C SER A 32 6.68 -3.51 -0.45
N GLY A 33 6.17 -4.72 -0.69
CA GLY A 33 5.39 -5.50 0.25
C GLY A 33 3.89 -5.18 0.29
N LEU A 34 3.38 -4.37 -0.64
CA LEU A 34 1.98 -3.96 -0.70
C LEU A 34 1.10 -4.98 -1.45
N ALA A 35 -0.21 -4.94 -1.20
CA ALA A 35 -1.21 -5.70 -1.95
C ALA A 35 -2.50 -4.89 -2.08
N ILE A 36 -3.30 -5.20 -3.10
CA ILE A 36 -4.63 -4.57 -3.29
C ILE A 36 -5.72 -5.50 -2.76
N VAL A 37 -6.56 -4.94 -1.88
CA VAL A 37 -7.81 -5.54 -1.40
C VAL A 37 -8.98 -4.74 -1.95
N GLU A 38 -9.90 -5.41 -2.64
CA GLU A 38 -11.13 -4.83 -3.19
C GLU A 38 -12.34 -5.45 -2.52
N ILE A 39 -13.17 -4.61 -1.90
CA ILE A 39 -14.38 -5.01 -1.18
C ILE A 39 -15.57 -4.32 -1.82
N GLN A 40 -16.59 -5.09 -2.18
CA GLN A 40 -17.88 -4.53 -2.61
C GLN A 40 -18.70 -4.11 -1.39
N GLY A 41 -18.44 -2.91 -0.90
CA GLY A 41 -19.13 -2.33 0.26
C GLY A 41 -18.31 -1.22 0.90
N THR A 42 -18.71 -0.84 2.11
CA THR A 42 -18.03 0.20 2.90
C THR A 42 -17.56 -0.41 4.22
N ILE A 43 -16.31 -0.16 4.59
CA ILE A 43 -15.80 -0.54 5.91
C ILE A 43 -16.20 0.56 6.90
N TYR A 44 -16.91 0.19 7.95
CA TYR A 44 -17.20 1.07 9.08
C TYR A 44 -16.18 0.83 10.19
N GLY A 45 -15.66 1.91 10.77
CA GLY A 45 -14.66 1.86 11.82
C GLY A 45 -14.29 3.26 12.28
N PRO A 46 -13.47 3.39 13.33
CA PRO A 46 -13.01 4.68 13.86
C PRO A 46 -11.93 5.30 12.94
N PHE A 47 -12.22 5.40 11.65
CA PHE A 47 -11.34 6.00 10.63
C PHE A 47 -11.42 7.52 10.66
N GLN A 48 -12.51 8.06 11.20
CA GLN A 48 -12.71 9.49 11.38
C GLN A 48 -12.21 9.88 12.76
N GLN A 49 -10.94 10.26 12.87
CA GLN A 49 -10.58 11.22 13.90
C GLN A 49 -11.06 12.59 13.43
N SER A 50 -11.69 13.34 14.33
CA SER A 50 -11.97 14.76 14.08
C SER A 50 -10.64 15.47 13.78
N LEU A 51 -10.69 16.47 12.92
CA LEU A 51 -9.54 17.35 12.66
C LEU A 51 -9.02 17.96 13.98
N GLU A 52 -9.86 18.12 14.99
CA GLU A 52 -9.50 18.51 16.36
C GLU A 52 -8.54 17.53 17.07
N GLU A 53 -8.77 16.21 17.02
CA GLU A 53 -7.85 15.23 17.64
C GLU A 53 -6.49 15.16 16.92
N GLN A 54 -6.47 15.45 15.61
CA GLN A 54 -5.22 15.62 14.87
C GLN A 54 -4.47 16.88 15.36
N ARG A 55 -5.16 18.00 15.62
CA ARG A 55 -4.53 19.24 16.09
C ARG A 55 -3.91 19.12 17.49
N GLU A 56 -4.54 18.40 18.42
CA GLU A 56 -3.97 18.16 19.75
C GLU A 56 -2.71 17.27 19.71
N SER A 57 -2.58 16.40 18.70
CA SER A 57 -1.37 15.59 18.49
C SER A 57 -0.18 16.37 17.93
N TYR A 58 -0.43 17.52 17.27
CA TYR A 58 0.60 18.44 16.78
C TYR A 58 1.15 19.37 17.86
N GLU A 59 0.35 19.74 18.86
CA GLU A 59 0.81 20.64 19.94
C GLU A 59 1.59 19.91 21.06
N SER A 60 1.48 18.58 21.13
CA SER A 60 2.08 17.77 22.21
C SER A 60 3.37 17.03 21.83
N ASN A 61 3.89 17.18 20.62
CA ASN A 61 5.16 16.55 20.19
C ASN A 61 6.26 17.58 19.91
N ILE A 62 7.04 17.91 20.95
CA ILE A 62 8.37 18.55 20.86
C ILE A 62 9.42 17.64 20.18
N ASN A 63 9.02 16.50 19.59
CA ASN A 63 9.89 15.65 18.78
C ASN A 63 9.11 15.21 17.53
N ASN A 64 9.51 15.74 16.37
CA ASN A 64 8.97 15.44 15.03
C ASN A 64 8.96 13.94 14.73
N VAL A 65 7.93 13.23 15.16
CA VAL A 65 7.60 11.88 14.70
C VAL A 65 6.20 11.97 14.12
N ASN A 66 6.08 11.88 12.80
CA ASN A 66 4.80 11.68 12.13
C ASN A 66 4.24 10.33 12.58
N VAL A 67 3.44 10.32 13.66
CA VAL A 67 2.82 9.10 14.16
C VAL A 67 1.70 8.71 13.21
N THR A 68 1.97 7.74 12.33
CA THR A 68 0.93 7.09 11.54
C THR A 68 0.05 6.25 12.47
N LYS A 69 -1.19 6.72 12.72
CA LYS A 69 -2.16 5.93 13.50
C LYS A 69 -2.70 4.79 12.64
N THR A 70 -2.33 3.56 12.96
CA THR A 70 -2.87 2.36 12.31
C THR A 70 -4.04 1.79 13.12
N THR A 71 -5.16 1.52 12.46
CA THR A 71 -6.31 0.83 13.07
C THR A 71 -6.41 -0.58 12.50
N SER A 72 -6.34 -1.60 13.36
CA SER A 72 -6.56 -2.98 12.95
C SER A 72 -8.04 -3.18 12.58
N ILE A 73 -8.29 -3.53 11.32
CA ILE A 73 -9.65 -3.78 10.79
C ILE A 73 -10.02 -5.26 10.95
N GLY A 74 -9.05 -6.17 10.83
CA GLY A 74 -9.33 -7.57 10.61
C GLY A 74 -8.10 -8.39 10.24
N ARG A 75 -8.34 -9.60 9.70
CA ARG A 75 -7.30 -10.51 9.22
C ARG A 75 -7.67 -11.17 7.91
N LEU A 76 -6.66 -11.47 7.10
CA LEU A 76 -6.76 -12.30 5.92
C LEU A 76 -6.34 -13.74 6.25
N GLU A 77 -7.04 -14.71 5.69
CA GLU A 77 -6.71 -16.12 5.83
C GLU A 77 -6.75 -16.81 4.46
N PHE A 78 -5.69 -17.57 4.17
CA PHE A 78 -5.50 -18.29 2.92
C PHE A 78 -5.58 -19.80 3.20
N PRO A 79 -6.77 -20.37 3.42
CA PRO A 79 -6.95 -21.72 3.95
C PRO A 79 -6.38 -22.82 3.05
N LEU A 80 -6.19 -22.53 1.76
CA LEU A 80 -5.69 -23.47 0.76
C LEU A 80 -4.25 -23.17 0.35
N TYR A 81 -3.60 -22.15 0.92
CA TYR A 81 -2.23 -21.78 0.59
C TYR A 81 -1.25 -22.56 1.46
N ASN A 82 -0.41 -23.38 0.82
CA ASN A 82 0.73 -24.03 1.46
C ASN A 82 2.03 -23.57 0.77
N PRO A 83 2.95 -22.90 1.48
CA PRO A 83 4.23 -22.44 0.92
C PRO A 83 5.09 -23.57 0.32
N GLN A 84 4.92 -24.81 0.79
CA GLN A 84 5.71 -25.97 0.33
C GLN A 84 5.17 -26.59 -0.98
N ASP A 85 3.89 -26.41 -1.27
CA ASP A 85 3.22 -27.10 -2.39
C ASP A 85 3.16 -26.27 -3.68
N ASP A 86 3.33 -24.94 -3.62
CA ASP A 86 3.16 -24.08 -4.79
C ASP A 86 4.16 -22.91 -4.85
N PRO A 87 5.40 -23.16 -5.35
CA PRO A 87 6.41 -22.12 -5.54
C PRO A 87 6.23 -21.32 -6.84
N GLY A 88 5.04 -21.33 -7.47
CA GLY A 88 4.73 -20.47 -8.61
C GLY A 88 4.35 -21.19 -9.91
N ASN A 89 3.89 -22.45 -9.84
CA ASN A 89 3.49 -23.21 -11.03
C ASN A 89 2.28 -24.14 -10.80
N GLY A 90 1.60 -24.05 -9.65
CA GLY A 90 0.37 -24.79 -9.37
C GLY A 90 -0.83 -24.23 -10.11
N ASP A 91 -1.91 -25.03 -10.18
CA ASP A 91 -3.18 -24.73 -10.88
C ASP A 91 -3.93 -23.47 -10.37
N GLY A 92 -3.34 -22.68 -9.45
CA GLY A 92 -3.97 -21.53 -8.83
C GLY A 92 -5.21 -21.91 -7.99
N LYS A 93 -5.35 -23.17 -7.58
CA LYS A 93 -6.50 -23.65 -6.80
C LYS A 93 -6.63 -22.92 -5.47
N TRP A 94 -5.51 -22.62 -4.82
CA TRP A 94 -5.50 -21.88 -3.56
C TRP A 94 -6.02 -20.44 -3.71
N MET A 95 -5.90 -19.85 -4.90
CA MET A 95 -6.41 -18.51 -5.21
C MET A 95 -7.93 -18.44 -5.24
N LYS A 96 -8.62 -19.58 -5.32
CA LYS A 96 -10.09 -19.63 -5.41
C LYS A 96 -10.80 -19.31 -4.10
N LYS A 97 -10.07 -19.24 -2.98
CA LYS A 97 -10.68 -19.03 -1.67
C LYS A 97 -9.75 -18.28 -0.73
N VAL A 98 -10.19 -17.10 -0.32
CA VAL A 98 -9.57 -16.30 0.74
C VAL A 98 -10.68 -15.82 1.68
N TYR A 99 -10.40 -15.78 2.97
CA TYR A 99 -11.29 -15.18 3.96
C TYR A 99 -10.74 -13.85 4.44
N LEU A 100 -11.61 -12.84 4.50
CA LEU A 100 -11.38 -11.60 5.23
C LEU A 100 -12.30 -11.60 6.45
N TYR A 101 -11.72 -11.66 7.63
CA TYR A 101 -12.44 -11.48 8.88
C TYR A 101 -12.40 -10.00 9.26
N VAL A 102 -13.57 -9.37 9.42
CA VAL A 102 -13.69 -7.96 9.83
C VAL A 102 -14.27 -7.92 11.24
N GLY A 103 -13.54 -7.30 12.16
CA GLY A 103 -13.87 -7.34 13.59
C GLY A 103 -13.99 -8.77 14.12
N LYS A 104 -14.98 -9.02 14.98
CA LYS A 104 -15.21 -10.32 15.63
C LYS A 104 -16.31 -11.16 14.99
N HIS A 105 -17.19 -10.56 14.20
CA HIS A 105 -18.49 -11.16 13.86
C HIS A 105 -18.75 -11.28 12.35
N GLN A 106 -17.84 -10.82 11.49
CA GLN A 106 -18.04 -10.83 10.04
C GLN A 106 -16.91 -11.55 9.33
N ARG A 107 -17.28 -12.41 8.37
CA ARG A 107 -16.37 -13.03 7.42
C ARG A 107 -16.85 -12.74 6.01
N LEU A 108 -15.95 -12.27 5.15
CA LEU A 108 -16.17 -12.19 3.72
C LEU A 108 -15.39 -13.30 3.03
N THR A 109 -16.07 -14.03 2.16
CA THR A 109 -15.44 -15.01 1.27
C THR A 109 -15.08 -14.32 -0.03
N GLY A 110 -13.82 -14.44 -0.44
CA GLY A 110 -13.28 -13.84 -1.65
C GLY A 110 -12.35 -14.78 -2.40
N GLU A 111 -11.76 -14.25 -3.47
CA GLU A 111 -10.78 -14.94 -4.30
C GLU A 111 -9.65 -13.99 -4.70
N ILE A 112 -8.52 -14.56 -5.12
CA ILE A 112 -7.41 -13.83 -5.71
C ILE A 112 -7.60 -13.84 -7.22
N LYS A 113 -7.60 -12.64 -7.82
CA LYS A 113 -7.80 -12.47 -9.24
C LYS A 113 -6.60 -11.82 -9.89
N LYS A 114 -6.07 -12.47 -10.93
CA LYS A 114 -5.09 -11.87 -11.83
C LYS A 114 -5.78 -10.73 -12.60
N LEU A 115 -5.17 -9.57 -12.60
CA LEU A 115 -5.67 -8.40 -13.32
C LEU A 115 -5.40 -8.58 -14.82
N ALA A 116 -6.42 -8.34 -15.66
CA ALA A 116 -6.24 -8.34 -17.11
C ALA A 116 -5.29 -7.22 -17.57
N LYS A 117 -5.33 -6.09 -16.86
CA LYS A 117 -4.41 -4.95 -17.01
C LYS A 117 -3.77 -4.67 -15.64
N PRO A 118 -2.44 -4.79 -15.50
CA PRO A 118 -1.77 -4.42 -14.25
C PRO A 118 -2.07 -2.98 -13.84
N LEU A 119 -2.12 -2.72 -12.54
CA LEU A 119 -2.32 -1.37 -11.99
C LEU A 119 -0.99 -0.80 -11.51
N ALA A 120 -0.68 0.43 -11.92
CA ALA A 120 0.45 1.18 -11.40
C ALA A 120 0.02 1.96 -10.15
N VAL A 121 0.77 1.82 -9.05
CA VAL A 121 0.65 2.67 -7.87
C VAL A 121 1.56 3.87 -8.08
N ILE A 122 0.99 5.06 -8.08
CA ILE A 122 1.71 6.31 -8.36
C ILE A 122 1.68 7.18 -7.11
N LYS A 123 2.84 7.66 -6.69
CA LYS A 123 3.02 8.65 -5.62
C LYS A 123 3.33 10.00 -6.24
N LYS A 124 2.71 11.06 -5.73
CA LYS A 124 3.12 12.43 -6.04
C LYS A 124 4.33 12.78 -5.19
N ALA A 125 5.41 13.23 -5.81
CA ALA A 125 6.58 13.72 -5.12
C ALA A 125 6.24 15.08 -4.48
N THR A 126 6.07 15.09 -3.16
CA THR A 126 5.98 16.33 -2.40
C THR A 126 7.37 16.91 -2.22
N SER A 127 7.52 18.22 -2.44
CA SER A 127 8.79 18.96 -2.37
C SER A 127 9.46 18.98 -0.97
N GLU A 128 8.94 18.21 -0.01
CA GLU A 128 9.37 18.21 1.39
C GLU A 128 10.54 17.24 1.67
N ASP A 129 10.79 16.27 0.78
CA ASP A 129 12.01 15.44 0.81
C ASP A 129 13.25 16.17 0.25
N GLY A 130 13.11 17.47 -0.04
CA GLY A 130 14.12 18.34 -0.64
C GLY A 130 14.57 19.47 0.27
N LEU A 131 14.76 19.26 1.58
CA LEU A 131 15.59 20.17 2.39
C LEU A 131 17.07 19.95 2.07
N VAL A 132 17.46 20.25 0.83
CA VAL A 132 18.85 20.57 0.53
C VAL A 132 19.02 22.06 0.82
N ASN A 133 19.84 22.31 1.84
CA ASN A 133 20.32 23.62 2.27
C ASN A 133 20.49 24.57 1.09
N ASP A 134 19.83 25.73 1.17
CA ASP A 134 20.15 26.90 0.38
C ASP A 134 21.49 27.46 0.89
N ASP A 135 22.58 26.73 0.60
CA ASP A 135 23.94 27.24 0.76
C ASP A 135 24.38 27.83 -0.58
N VAL A 136 24.38 29.16 -0.58
CA VAL A 136 24.80 30.04 -1.66
C VAL A 136 26.30 29.85 -1.92
N ASN A 137 26.65 28.94 -2.83
CA ASN A 137 27.77 29.06 -3.79
C ASN A 137 28.10 27.71 -4.41
N SER A 138 27.87 27.53 -5.72
CA SER A 138 28.92 27.14 -6.66
C SER A 138 28.38 27.09 -8.08
N SER A 139 29.08 27.82 -8.93
CA SER A 139 28.90 27.92 -10.37
C SER A 139 29.11 26.57 -11.09
N SER A 140 28.53 26.48 -12.29
CA SER A 140 28.79 25.49 -13.36
C SER A 140 27.96 24.19 -13.35
N SER A 141 26.70 24.29 -13.76
CA SER A 141 26.03 23.38 -14.71
C SER A 141 24.62 23.92 -14.98
N PRO A 142 24.08 23.89 -16.21
CA PRO A 142 22.67 24.16 -16.43
C PRO A 142 21.88 22.91 -15.98
N ARG A 143 21.84 22.66 -14.67
CA ARG A 143 20.91 21.71 -14.09
C ARG A 143 19.53 22.33 -14.22
N ARG A 144 18.65 21.63 -14.96
CA ARG A 144 17.23 21.92 -15.15
C ARG A 144 16.56 22.36 -13.85
N SER A 145 16.58 23.64 -13.57
CA SER A 145 15.50 24.28 -12.83
C SER A 145 14.44 24.62 -13.89
N LEU A 146 13.18 24.28 -13.59
CA LEU A 146 11.91 24.79 -14.18
C LEU A 146 10.89 23.64 -14.39
N SER A 147 10.33 23.15 -13.29
CA SER A 147 8.90 22.81 -13.06
C SER A 147 8.81 21.95 -11.78
N SER A 148 8.53 22.53 -10.60
CA SER A 148 7.19 22.79 -10.05
C SER A 148 6.44 21.52 -9.60
N ALA A 149 6.54 21.22 -8.29
CA ALA A 149 5.47 20.77 -7.38
C ALA A 149 4.57 19.55 -7.73
N GLU A 150 4.74 18.86 -8.86
CA GLU A 150 3.77 17.88 -9.35
C GLU A 150 4.41 16.62 -9.97
N ASP A 151 5.68 16.33 -9.72
CA ASP A 151 6.30 15.13 -10.29
C ASP A 151 5.62 13.84 -9.77
N LEU A 152 5.40 12.88 -10.67
CA LEU A 152 4.76 11.59 -10.36
C LEU A 152 5.79 10.46 -10.43
N GLU A 153 5.76 9.58 -9.43
CA GLU A 153 6.63 8.43 -9.31
C GLU A 153 5.81 7.13 -9.31
N ILE A 154 6.18 6.16 -10.15
CA ILE A 154 5.62 4.81 -10.11
C ILE A 154 6.29 4.03 -8.99
N VAL A 155 5.56 3.85 -7.88
CA VAL A 155 6.03 3.09 -6.70
C VAL A 155 5.93 1.59 -6.94
N ASP A 156 4.86 1.14 -7.61
CA ASP A 156 4.64 -0.29 -7.77
C ASP A 156 3.75 -0.69 -8.93
N ILE A 157 3.87 -1.95 -9.35
CA ILE A 157 3.01 -2.56 -10.37
C ILE A 157 2.29 -3.77 -9.77
N VAL A 158 1.00 -3.62 -9.55
CA VAL A 158 0.13 -4.66 -8.98
C VAL A 158 -0.45 -5.51 -10.11
N LYS A 159 -0.25 -6.84 -10.01
CA LYS A 159 -0.72 -7.83 -11.01
C LYS A 159 -1.90 -8.66 -10.52
N TYR A 160 -2.11 -8.71 -9.21
CA TYR A 160 -3.15 -9.52 -8.56
C TYR A 160 -3.90 -8.66 -7.54
N LYS A 161 -5.20 -8.94 -7.35
CA LYS A 161 -6.02 -8.34 -6.30
C LYS A 161 -6.74 -9.41 -5.49
N LEU A 162 -7.00 -9.12 -4.22
CA LEU A 162 -7.97 -9.87 -3.42
C LEU A 162 -9.35 -9.26 -3.64
N LEU A 163 -10.31 -10.04 -4.11
CA LEU A 163 -11.66 -9.60 -4.44
C LEU A 163 -12.69 -10.21 -3.49
N PHE A 164 -13.42 -9.36 -2.78
CA PHE A 164 -14.52 -9.73 -1.88
C PHE A 164 -15.82 -9.10 -2.38
N SER A 165 -16.56 -9.83 -3.22
CA SER A 165 -17.85 -9.38 -3.78
C SER A 165 -19.08 -10.02 -3.12
N ALA A 166 -18.88 -11.07 -2.30
CA ALA A 166 -19.97 -11.74 -1.60
C ALA A 166 -20.45 -10.92 -0.38
N ARG A 167 -21.71 -11.15 0.03
CA ARG A 167 -22.22 -10.58 1.28
C ARG A 167 -21.42 -11.10 2.48
N PRO A 168 -21.16 -10.27 3.50
CA PRO A 168 -20.57 -10.75 4.74
C PRO A 168 -21.43 -11.83 5.40
N GLU A 169 -20.78 -12.89 5.85
CA GLU A 169 -21.38 -13.97 6.62
C GLU A 169 -21.13 -13.74 8.12
N PRO A 170 -22.11 -14.00 8.99
CA PRO A 170 -21.89 -13.98 10.43
C PRO A 170 -20.93 -15.10 10.83
N VAL A 171 -20.05 -14.81 11.78
CA VAL A 171 -19.24 -15.84 12.45
C VAL A 171 -19.58 -15.87 13.94
N GLY A 172 -19.72 -17.07 14.49
CA GLY A 172 -19.86 -17.28 15.92
C GLY A 172 -18.52 -17.14 16.64
N GLU A 173 -18.57 -16.90 17.95
CA GLU A 173 -17.44 -17.13 18.86
C GLU A 173 -17.18 -18.63 19.05
#